data_AF-A0A5N7MEM6-F1
#
_entry.id   AF-A0A5N7MEM6-F1
#
_cell.length_a   1.000
_cell.length_b   1.000
_cell.length_c   1.000
_cell.angle_alpha   90.00
_cell.angle_beta   90.00
_cell.angle_gamma   90.00
#
_symmetry.space_group_name_H-M   'P 1'
#
loop_
_entity.id
_entity.type
_entity.pdbx_description
1 polymer ?
#
loop_
_entity_poly.entity_id
_entity_poly.type
_entity_poly.pdbx_seq_one_letter_code
_entity_poly.pdbx_strand_id
1 'polypeptide(L)'
;MPELTRTQFNEIWHRQNAREAEQREQIRLRVAESPAPLPPDLRADLVRLFNSHMREIMRGHEGYRLARKRDSYLTSLAILRRSLRTLLEMISRFEAEALAQRTNLFGPAGEERLREIELDIQKELFTCTNAAVSLVDHARRVADKASIADYDAKRLECFGTDGLHELVVSLRILLHHLHVVDAGWNLTADYRNGTKTASFVLDKESLTRTISENKKGLTREQRAGANAYIAAQPSSIDLRGTFADYAARVDRFNDWLTSELQSESIVALHDYDSIIQEKVQRDRRMMYHALLGTWLNWERPPDPHDHLDRYLSAEQLEAVYKLPRNSREQVDLVISYVDREGVVDDRLREKIHELFQRSGTQTAT
;
A
#
# COMPACT_ATOMS: atom_id res chain seq x y z
N MET A 1 -32.08 -29.17 35.26
CA MET A 1 -30.78 -29.64 34.71
C MET A 1 -29.86 -29.87 35.90
N PRO A 2 -29.24 -31.05 36.06
CA PRO A 2 -28.33 -31.28 37.19
C PRO A 2 -27.14 -30.32 37.11
N GLU A 3 -26.81 -29.66 38.21
CA GLU A 3 -25.68 -28.73 38.30
C GLU A 3 -24.36 -29.51 38.21
N LEU A 4 -23.57 -29.22 37.18
CA LEU A 4 -22.21 -29.77 37.06
C LEU A 4 -21.34 -29.22 38.18
N THR A 5 -20.60 -30.09 38.86
CA THR A 5 -19.55 -29.65 39.78
C THR A 5 -18.44 -28.93 39.02
N ARG A 6 -17.73 -28.00 39.67
CA ARG A 6 -16.59 -27.27 39.08
C ARG A 6 -15.54 -28.22 38.49
N THR A 7 -15.29 -29.36 39.12
CA THR A 7 -14.35 -30.39 38.65
C THR A 7 -14.83 -31.04 37.35
N GLN A 8 -16.11 -31.45 37.28
CA GLN A 8 -16.70 -32.02 36.06
C GLN A 8 -16.71 -31.00 34.91
N PHE A 9 -17.00 -29.73 35.20
CA PHE A 9 -16.91 -28.66 34.21
C PHE A 9 -15.49 -28.52 33.65
N ASN A 10 -14.47 -28.48 34.51
CA ASN A 10 -13.07 -28.39 34.09
C ASN A 10 -12.66 -29.60 33.24
N GLU A 11 -13.06 -30.82 33.61
CA GLU A 11 -12.75 -32.03 32.83
C GLU A 11 -13.40 -32.03 31.45
N ILE A 12 -14.64 -31.53 31.33
CA ILE A 12 -15.32 -31.38 30.04
C ILE A 12 -14.60 -30.33 29.20
N TRP A 13 -14.23 -29.20 29.80
CA TRP A 13 -13.48 -28.12 29.14
C TRP A 13 -12.12 -28.59 28.64
N HIS A 14 -11.33 -29.30 29.46
CA HIS A 14 -10.04 -29.86 29.04
C HIS A 14 -10.18 -30.88 27.90
N ARG A 15 -11.18 -31.77 27.95
CA ARG A 15 -11.47 -32.71 26.86
C ARG A 15 -11.92 -32.00 25.58
N GLN A 16 -12.68 -30.92 25.69
CA GLN A 16 -13.04 -30.10 24.54
C GLN A 16 -11.81 -29.45 23.90
N ASN A 17 -10.98 -28.79 24.71
CA ASN A 17 -9.75 -28.13 24.23
C ASN A 17 -8.77 -29.11 23.59
N ALA A 18 -8.63 -30.32 24.15
CA ALA A 18 -7.77 -31.35 23.59
C ALA A 18 -8.27 -31.81 22.20
N ARG A 19 -9.58 -32.07 22.07
CA ARG A 19 -10.19 -32.44 20.77
C ARG A 19 -10.04 -31.34 19.73
N GLU A 20 -10.24 -30.08 20.12
CA GLU A 20 -10.05 -28.95 19.21
C GLU A 20 -8.58 -28.76 18.82
N ALA A 21 -7.64 -29.00 19.73
CA ALA A 21 -6.21 -28.95 19.43
C ALA A 21 -5.80 -30.05 18.45
N GLU A 22 -6.27 -31.28 18.65
CA GLU A 22 -6.05 -32.40 17.74
C GLU A 22 -6.64 -32.13 16.36
N GLN A 23 -7.88 -31.62 16.30
CA GLN A 23 -8.51 -31.24 15.03
C GLN A 23 -7.71 -30.16 14.30
N ARG A 24 -7.25 -29.12 15.00
CA ARG A 24 -6.40 -28.08 14.39
C ARG A 24 -5.10 -28.65 13.84
N GLU A 25 -4.48 -29.57 14.57
CA GLU A 25 -3.25 -30.22 14.13
C GLU A 25 -3.48 -31.07 12.88
N GLN A 26 -4.58 -31.82 12.81
CA GLN A 26 -4.97 -32.56 11.62
C GLN A 26 -5.19 -31.64 10.41
N ILE A 27 -5.90 -30.51 10.59
CA ILE A 27 -6.06 -29.50 9.53
C ILE A 27 -4.69 -28.95 9.10
N ARG A 28 -3.79 -28.68 10.05
CA ARG A 28 -2.43 -28.18 9.77
C ARG A 28 -1.63 -29.14 8.88
N LEU A 29 -1.64 -30.43 9.21
CA LEU A 29 -0.97 -31.47 8.43
C LEU A 29 -1.58 -31.57 7.03
N ARG A 30 -2.92 -31.61 6.94
CA ARG A 30 -3.64 -31.65 5.65
C ARG A 30 -3.30 -30.46 4.76
N VAL A 31 -3.21 -29.24 5.30
CA VAL A 31 -2.82 -28.05 4.52
C VAL A 31 -1.40 -28.13 4.01
N ALA A 32 -0.47 -28.64 4.82
CA ALA A 32 0.94 -28.76 4.43
C ALA A 32 1.16 -29.83 3.35
N GLU A 33 0.33 -30.88 3.31
CA GLU A 33 0.42 -32.00 2.37
C GLU A 33 -0.41 -31.79 1.09
N SER A 34 -1.41 -30.90 1.12
CA SER A 34 -2.29 -30.66 -0.03
C SER A 34 -1.64 -29.71 -1.04
N PRO A 35 -1.69 -30.02 -2.35
CA PRO A 35 -1.33 -29.05 -3.38
C PRO A 35 -2.37 -27.93 -3.43
N ALA A 36 -1.97 -26.76 -3.95
CA ALA A 36 -2.93 -25.73 -4.29
C ALA A 36 -3.63 -26.04 -5.64
N PRO A 37 -4.94 -25.77 -5.78
CA PRO A 37 -5.83 -25.21 -4.76
C PRO A 37 -6.26 -26.25 -3.70
N LEU A 38 -6.51 -25.80 -2.47
CA LEU A 38 -6.95 -26.69 -1.40
C LEU A 38 -8.33 -27.33 -1.70
N PRO A 39 -8.55 -28.58 -1.26
CA PRO A 39 -9.86 -29.22 -1.35
C PRO A 39 -10.98 -28.40 -0.69
N PRO A 40 -12.21 -28.36 -1.26
CA PRO A 40 -13.30 -27.53 -0.74
C PRO A 40 -13.69 -27.81 0.72
N ASP A 41 -13.60 -29.07 1.15
CA ASP A 41 -13.88 -29.47 2.54
C ASP A 41 -12.81 -28.95 3.51
N LEU A 42 -11.54 -29.04 3.14
CA LEU A 42 -10.43 -28.50 3.93
C LEU A 42 -10.50 -26.97 4.04
N ARG A 43 -10.88 -26.30 2.94
CA ARG A 43 -11.14 -24.86 2.92
C ARG A 43 -12.29 -24.48 3.87
N ALA A 44 -13.39 -25.22 3.82
CA ALA A 44 -14.52 -24.99 4.72
C ALA A 44 -14.14 -25.18 6.21
N ASP A 45 -13.30 -26.17 6.51
CA ASP A 45 -12.78 -26.40 7.86
C ASP A 45 -11.89 -25.25 8.34
N LEU A 46 -10.98 -24.77 7.49
CA LEU A 46 -10.10 -23.62 7.79
C LEU A 46 -10.88 -22.36 8.11
N VAL A 47 -11.86 -22.02 7.28
CA VAL A 47 -12.64 -20.79 7.40
C VAL A 47 -13.49 -20.77 8.69
N ARG A 48 -13.84 -21.94 9.23
CA ARG A 48 -14.56 -22.09 10.51
C ARG A 48 -13.68 -21.85 11.74
N LEU A 49 -12.36 -21.99 11.65
CA LEU A 49 -11.45 -21.77 12.77
C LEU A 49 -11.42 -20.30 13.22
N PHE A 50 -10.96 -20.03 14.43
CA PHE A 50 -10.61 -18.66 14.80
C PHE A 50 -9.53 -18.08 13.88
N ASN A 51 -9.62 -16.78 13.57
CA ASN A 51 -8.70 -16.10 12.64
C ASN A 51 -7.22 -16.29 13.00
N SER A 52 -6.86 -16.28 14.28
CA SER A 52 -5.49 -16.54 14.74
C SER A 52 -5.00 -17.94 14.34
N HIS A 53 -5.80 -18.98 14.61
CA HIS A 53 -5.47 -20.36 14.29
C HIS A 53 -5.42 -20.61 12.78
N MET A 54 -6.40 -20.09 12.03
CA MET A 54 -6.40 -20.20 10.58
C MET A 54 -5.14 -19.55 9.99
N ARG A 55 -4.79 -18.33 10.42
CA ARG A 55 -3.58 -17.65 9.94
C ARG A 55 -2.30 -18.39 10.27
N GLU A 56 -2.23 -19.05 11.43
CA GLU A 56 -1.09 -19.88 11.80
C GLU A 56 -0.97 -21.12 10.92
N ILE A 57 -2.08 -21.83 10.68
CA ILE A 57 -2.11 -23.00 9.80
C ILE A 57 -1.78 -22.63 8.35
N MET A 58 -2.35 -21.53 7.85
CA MET A 58 -2.12 -21.04 6.49
C MET A 58 -0.66 -20.66 6.22
N ARG A 59 0.21 -20.56 7.24
CA ARG A 59 1.66 -20.45 7.02
C ARG A 59 2.27 -21.69 6.34
N GLY A 60 1.61 -22.84 6.46
CA GLY A 60 1.97 -24.09 5.78
C GLY A 60 1.47 -24.17 4.33
N HIS A 61 0.58 -23.26 3.91
CA HIS A 61 0.04 -23.24 2.56
C HIS A 61 1.12 -22.88 1.53
N GLU A 62 1.09 -23.51 0.35
CA GLU A 62 2.08 -23.31 -0.72
C GLU A 62 2.24 -21.83 -1.12
N GLY A 63 1.11 -21.12 -1.25
CA GLY A 63 1.06 -19.69 -1.60
C GLY A 63 1.61 -18.72 -0.55
N TYR A 64 1.71 -19.14 0.73
CA TYR A 64 2.01 -18.22 1.84
C TYR A 64 3.36 -17.50 1.68
N ARG A 65 4.40 -18.23 1.26
CA ARG A 65 5.74 -17.65 1.11
C ARG A 65 5.75 -16.55 0.05
N LEU A 66 5.01 -16.75 -1.04
CA LEU A 66 4.88 -15.75 -2.09
C LEU A 66 4.01 -14.59 -1.63
N ALA A 67 2.89 -14.84 -0.95
CA ALA A 67 2.04 -13.80 -0.37
C ALA A 67 2.84 -12.85 0.54
N ARG A 68 3.67 -13.39 1.44
CA ARG A 68 4.55 -12.56 2.28
C ARG A 68 5.52 -11.68 1.50
N LYS A 69 6.11 -12.24 0.44
CA LYS A 69 7.05 -11.49 -0.41
C LYS A 69 6.32 -10.40 -1.18
N ARG A 70 5.14 -10.70 -1.73
CA ARG A 70 4.25 -9.73 -2.39
C ARG A 70 3.88 -8.62 -1.42
N ASP A 71 3.43 -8.93 -0.20
CA ASP A 71 3.01 -7.91 0.76
C ASP A 71 4.19 -6.99 1.14
N SER A 72 5.40 -7.55 1.26
CA SER A 72 6.63 -6.78 1.50
C SER A 72 6.98 -5.86 0.33
N TYR A 73 6.82 -6.37 -0.90
CA TYR A 73 6.98 -5.61 -2.15
C TYR A 73 5.97 -4.47 -2.26
N LEU A 74 4.67 -4.75 -2.10
CA LEU A 74 3.60 -3.75 -2.15
C LEU A 74 3.78 -2.67 -1.06
N THR A 75 4.22 -3.07 0.14
CA THR A 75 4.57 -2.12 1.20
C THR A 75 5.73 -1.22 0.78
N SER A 76 6.78 -1.78 0.17
CA SER A 76 7.92 -1.00 -0.31
C SER A 76 7.55 -0.07 -1.47
N LEU A 77 6.65 -0.51 -2.35
CA LEU A 77 6.12 0.30 -3.44
C LEU A 77 5.34 1.50 -2.89
N ALA A 78 4.47 1.27 -1.89
CA ALA A 78 3.73 2.33 -1.23
C ALA A 78 4.66 3.34 -0.53
N ILE A 79 5.72 2.86 0.13
CA ILE A 79 6.75 3.72 0.74
C ILE A 79 7.46 4.55 -0.33
N LEU A 80 7.95 3.94 -1.42
CA LEU A 80 8.62 4.67 -2.48
C LEU A 80 7.72 5.73 -3.12
N ARG A 81 6.47 5.38 -3.46
CA ARG A 81 5.48 6.33 -4.01
C ARG A 81 5.26 7.51 -3.08
N ARG A 82 5.16 7.27 -1.77
CA ARG A 82 5.04 8.33 -0.77
C ARG A 82 6.29 9.20 -0.73
N SER A 83 7.48 8.61 -0.71
CA SER A 83 8.74 9.35 -0.70
C SER A 83 8.94 10.19 -1.96
N LEU A 84 8.63 9.64 -3.14
CA LEU A 84 8.68 10.38 -4.41
C LEU A 84 7.74 11.60 -4.39
N ARG A 85 6.49 11.40 -3.97
CA ARG A 85 5.53 12.48 -3.84
C ARG A 85 6.02 13.56 -2.87
N THR A 86 6.51 13.17 -1.70
CA THR A 86 7.01 14.13 -0.70
C THR A 86 8.23 14.90 -1.21
N LEU A 87 9.19 14.24 -1.88
CA LEU A 87 10.34 14.91 -2.50
C LEU A 87 9.89 15.94 -3.54
N LEU A 88 9.00 15.56 -4.46
CA LEU A 88 8.50 16.45 -5.51
C LEU A 88 7.66 17.61 -4.96
N GLU A 89 6.88 17.38 -3.91
CA GLU A 89 6.14 18.43 -3.18
C GLU A 89 7.09 19.43 -2.51
N MET A 90 8.17 18.95 -1.88
CA MET A 90 9.17 19.81 -1.24
C MET A 90 9.93 20.66 -2.26
N ILE A 91 10.35 20.07 -3.38
CA ILE A 91 10.96 20.83 -4.48
C ILE A 91 9.97 21.86 -5.03
N SER A 92 8.71 21.48 -5.24
CA SER A 92 7.67 22.41 -5.75
C SER A 92 7.42 23.59 -4.79
N ARG A 93 7.45 23.35 -3.48
CA ARG A 93 7.32 24.41 -2.46
C ARG A 93 8.50 25.37 -2.50
N PHE A 94 9.72 24.85 -2.61
CA PHE A 94 10.90 25.70 -2.78
C PHE A 94 10.77 26.57 -4.03
N GLU A 95 10.42 25.98 -5.18
CA GLU A 95 10.34 26.74 -6.43
C GLU A 95 9.31 27.87 -6.34
N ALA A 96 8.16 27.60 -5.69
CA ALA A 96 7.15 28.62 -5.45
C ALA A 96 7.66 29.75 -4.52
N GLU A 97 8.37 29.40 -3.45
CA GLU A 97 8.94 30.37 -2.49
C GLU A 97 10.09 31.19 -3.12
N ALA A 98 10.93 30.55 -3.93
CA ALA A 98 12.03 31.14 -4.67
C ALA A 98 11.58 32.12 -5.76
N LEU A 99 10.42 31.88 -6.38
CA LEU A 99 9.89 32.70 -7.48
C LEU A 99 8.92 33.79 -7.02
N ALA A 100 8.60 33.87 -5.73
CA ALA A 100 7.72 34.89 -5.18
C ALA A 100 8.27 36.31 -5.42
N GLN A 101 7.39 37.27 -5.77
CA GLN A 101 7.76 38.64 -6.18
C GLN A 101 8.61 39.43 -5.16
N ARG A 102 8.63 39.01 -3.89
CA ARG A 102 9.42 39.61 -2.81
C ARG A 102 10.03 38.54 -1.92
N THR A 103 10.61 37.51 -2.52
CA THR A 103 11.29 36.47 -1.74
C THR A 103 12.51 37.07 -1.01
N ASN A 104 12.59 36.82 0.29
CA ASN A 104 13.78 37.12 1.10
C ASN A 104 14.67 35.88 1.25
N LEU A 105 14.31 34.77 0.60
CA LEU A 105 14.95 33.46 0.76
C LEU A 105 16.46 33.50 0.46
N PHE A 106 16.86 34.33 -0.50
CA PHE A 106 18.26 34.46 -0.94
C PHE A 106 19.01 35.62 -0.27
N GLY A 107 18.37 36.34 0.65
CA GLY A 107 19.01 37.40 1.45
C GLY A 107 19.52 36.87 2.80
N PRO A 108 20.26 37.68 3.57
CA PRO A 108 20.75 37.28 4.90
C PRO A 108 19.64 36.83 5.86
N ALA A 109 18.44 37.42 5.74
CA ALA A 109 17.29 37.05 6.56
C ALA A 109 16.66 35.69 6.18
N GLY A 110 16.94 35.17 4.99
CA GLY A 110 16.43 33.89 4.49
C GLY A 110 17.43 32.74 4.57
N GLU A 111 18.66 32.97 5.02
CA GLU A 111 19.73 31.97 4.98
C GLU A 111 19.41 30.73 5.81
N GLU A 112 18.92 30.89 7.03
CA GLU A 112 18.51 29.77 7.88
C GLU A 112 17.37 28.96 7.23
N ARG A 113 16.37 29.67 6.68
CA ARG A 113 15.25 29.06 5.98
C ARG A 113 15.68 28.28 4.73
N LEU A 114 16.62 28.82 3.97
CA LEU A 114 17.17 28.16 2.78
C LEU A 114 17.92 26.88 3.17
N ARG A 115 18.74 26.91 4.23
CA ARG A 115 19.42 25.71 4.74
C ARG A 115 18.43 24.66 5.22
N GLU A 116 17.34 25.05 5.89
CA GLU A 116 16.27 24.12 6.28
C GLU A 116 15.66 23.42 5.06
N ILE A 117 15.34 24.18 4.01
CA ILE A 117 14.78 23.65 2.77
C ILE A 117 15.76 22.67 2.10
N GLU A 118 17.04 23.04 2.02
CA GLU A 118 18.10 22.18 1.47
C GLU A 118 18.20 20.87 2.25
N LEU A 119 18.27 20.94 3.60
CA LEU A 119 18.32 19.77 4.47
C LEU A 119 17.09 18.87 4.32
N ASP A 120 15.89 19.46 4.23
CA ASP A 120 14.67 18.71 4.03
C ASP A 120 14.66 17.98 2.69
N ILE A 121 15.09 18.64 1.61
CA ILE A 121 15.17 18.03 0.28
C ILE A 121 16.24 16.94 0.24
N GLN A 122 17.40 17.16 0.86
CA GLN A 122 18.44 16.14 0.99
C GLN A 122 17.94 14.91 1.77
N LYS A 123 17.23 15.11 2.89
CA LYS A 123 16.59 14.04 3.67
C LYS A 123 15.58 13.24 2.84
N GLU A 124 14.72 13.92 2.09
CA GLU A 124 13.73 13.24 1.24
C GLU A 124 14.39 12.53 0.05
N LEU A 125 15.43 13.11 -0.55
CA LEU A 125 16.23 12.49 -1.60
C LEU A 125 16.89 11.19 -1.09
N PHE A 126 17.48 11.23 0.10
CA PHE A 126 18.04 10.06 0.77
C PHE A 126 16.97 8.99 1.05
N THR A 127 15.81 9.40 1.57
CA THR A 127 14.70 8.50 1.86
C THR A 127 14.19 7.82 0.59
N CYS A 128 13.99 8.59 -0.48
CA CYS A 128 13.51 8.11 -1.77
C CYS A 128 14.48 7.11 -2.41
N THR A 129 15.78 7.39 -2.40
CA THR A 129 16.78 6.50 -2.99
C THR A 129 16.93 5.19 -2.20
N ASN A 130 16.84 5.22 -0.86
CA ASN A 130 16.78 4.01 -0.04
C ASN A 130 15.51 3.18 -0.30
N ALA A 131 14.36 3.83 -0.42
CA ALA A 131 13.10 3.18 -0.76
C ALA A 131 13.16 2.53 -2.16
N ALA A 132 13.80 3.19 -3.13
CA ALA A 132 13.99 2.66 -4.48
C ALA A 132 14.82 1.36 -4.48
N VAL A 133 15.96 1.34 -3.76
CA VAL A 133 16.77 0.11 -3.65
C VAL A 133 16.00 -1.00 -2.95
N SER A 134 15.29 -0.69 -1.87
CA SER A 134 14.48 -1.67 -1.14
C SER A 134 13.38 -2.26 -2.01
N LEU A 135 12.73 -1.44 -2.85
CA LEU A 135 11.73 -1.90 -3.80
C LEU A 135 12.34 -2.85 -4.84
N VAL A 136 13.49 -2.50 -5.43
CA VAL A 136 14.20 -3.36 -6.40
C VAL A 136 14.53 -4.73 -5.79
N ASP A 137 15.02 -4.75 -4.55
CA ASP A 137 15.36 -6.00 -3.86
C ASP A 137 14.11 -6.84 -3.54
N HIS A 138 12.98 -6.21 -3.21
CA HIS A 138 11.72 -6.94 -3.00
C HIS A 138 11.10 -7.43 -4.32
N ALA A 139 11.12 -6.61 -5.37
CA ALA A 139 10.61 -6.96 -6.70
C ALA A 139 11.36 -8.17 -7.26
N ARG A 140 12.70 -8.18 -7.20
CA ARG A 140 13.52 -9.34 -7.58
C ARG A 140 13.18 -10.60 -6.80
N ARG A 141 13.03 -10.49 -5.47
CA ARG A 141 12.68 -11.63 -4.60
C ARG A 141 11.30 -12.21 -4.90
N VAL A 142 10.35 -11.36 -5.32
CA VAL A 142 9.01 -11.77 -5.74
C VAL A 142 9.07 -12.41 -7.12
N ALA A 143 9.72 -11.77 -8.09
CA ALA A 143 9.84 -12.25 -9.46
C ALA A 143 10.50 -13.63 -9.53
N ASP A 144 11.59 -13.82 -8.79
CA ASP A 144 12.28 -15.11 -8.64
C ASP A 144 11.33 -16.19 -8.10
N LYS A 145 10.55 -15.87 -7.06
CA LYS A 145 9.68 -16.86 -6.41
C LYS A 145 8.42 -17.19 -7.20
N ALA A 146 7.87 -16.22 -7.93
CA ALA A 146 6.69 -16.37 -8.76
C ALA A 146 7.03 -16.82 -10.19
N SER A 147 8.30 -16.84 -10.56
CA SER A 147 8.76 -17.13 -11.92
C SER A 147 8.08 -16.24 -12.97
N ILE A 148 8.01 -14.94 -12.70
CA ILE A 148 7.35 -13.96 -13.57
C ILE A 148 8.09 -13.93 -14.92
N ALA A 149 7.38 -14.30 -15.99
CA ALA A 149 7.91 -14.25 -17.35
C ALA A 149 8.23 -12.79 -17.74
N ASP A 150 9.24 -12.62 -18.59
CA ASP A 150 9.62 -11.32 -19.16
C ASP A 150 9.96 -10.21 -18.16
N TYR A 151 10.22 -10.53 -16.89
CA TYR A 151 10.56 -9.54 -15.85
C TYR A 151 11.66 -8.57 -16.28
N ASP A 152 12.77 -9.10 -16.78
CA ASP A 152 13.89 -8.26 -17.21
C ASP A 152 13.58 -7.47 -18.49
N ALA A 153 12.80 -8.06 -19.40
CA ALA A 153 12.37 -7.37 -20.62
C ALA A 153 11.43 -6.20 -20.29
N LYS A 154 10.46 -6.40 -19.39
CA LYS A 154 9.56 -5.36 -18.91
C LYS A 154 10.26 -4.30 -18.08
N ARG A 155 11.25 -4.70 -17.26
CA ARG A 155 12.12 -3.74 -16.56
C ARG A 155 12.81 -2.83 -17.57
N LEU A 156 13.44 -3.41 -18.60
CA LEU A 156 14.15 -2.68 -19.64
C LEU A 156 13.21 -1.77 -20.45
N GLU A 157 12.02 -2.26 -20.79
CA GLU A 157 10.98 -1.49 -21.48
C GLU A 157 10.55 -0.26 -20.67
N CYS A 158 10.25 -0.43 -19.38
CA CYS A 158 9.72 0.64 -18.55
C CYS A 158 10.79 1.63 -18.07
N PHE A 159 11.97 1.13 -17.70
CA PHE A 159 13.08 1.93 -17.16
C PHE A 159 14.07 2.40 -18.22
N GLY A 160 14.05 1.83 -19.42
CA GLY A 160 14.95 2.20 -20.53
C GLY A 160 16.40 1.74 -20.34
N THR A 161 17.26 2.20 -21.24
CA THR A 161 18.72 1.96 -21.25
C THR A 161 19.53 3.24 -21.05
N ASP A 162 18.87 4.35 -20.72
CA ASP A 162 19.51 5.66 -20.56
C ASP A 162 20.27 5.81 -19.24
N GLY A 163 20.08 4.86 -18.30
CA GLY A 163 20.80 4.80 -17.04
C GLY A 163 20.14 5.57 -15.89
N LEU A 164 18.93 6.10 -16.08
CA LEU A 164 18.22 6.83 -15.01
C LEU A 164 17.99 5.94 -13.78
N HIS A 165 17.53 4.71 -13.99
CA HIS A 165 17.29 3.76 -12.92
C HIS A 165 18.57 3.43 -12.15
N GLU A 166 19.65 3.17 -12.87
CA GLU A 166 20.96 2.89 -12.31
C GLU A 166 21.49 4.09 -11.51
N LEU A 167 21.29 5.34 -12.00
CA LEU A 167 21.62 6.54 -11.24
C LEU A 167 20.83 6.60 -9.92
N VAL A 168 19.50 6.51 -9.96
CA VAL A 168 18.65 6.66 -8.76
C VAL A 168 18.97 5.60 -7.71
N VAL A 169 19.16 4.34 -8.12
CA VAL A 169 19.55 3.26 -7.19
C VAL A 169 20.97 3.49 -6.65
N SER A 170 21.89 4.01 -7.47
CA SER A 170 23.26 4.31 -7.04
C SER A 170 23.33 5.50 -6.08
N LEU A 171 22.41 6.48 -6.21
CA LEU A 171 22.37 7.66 -5.34
C LEU A 171 22.27 7.29 -3.87
N ARG A 172 21.66 6.15 -3.50
CA ARG A 172 21.70 5.66 -2.11
C ARG A 172 23.12 5.56 -1.57
N ILE A 173 24.03 4.94 -2.31
CA ILE A 173 25.42 4.72 -1.88
C ILE A 173 26.18 6.03 -1.92
N LEU A 174 25.93 6.82 -2.97
CA LEU A 174 26.55 8.13 -3.14
C LEU A 174 26.19 9.02 -1.94
N LEU A 175 24.91 9.16 -1.58
CA LEU A 175 24.45 9.98 -0.45
C LEU A 175 24.94 9.48 0.92
N HIS A 176 25.25 8.20 1.10
CA HIS A 176 25.85 7.69 2.35
C HIS A 176 27.33 8.07 2.51
N HIS A 177 28.06 8.19 1.41
CA HIS A 177 29.50 8.50 1.41
C HIS A 177 29.78 9.97 1.11
N LEU A 178 28.72 10.78 0.94
CA LEU A 178 28.82 12.16 0.53
C LEU A 178 28.17 13.09 1.54
N HIS A 179 29.04 13.86 2.19
CA HIS A 179 28.73 15.24 2.53
C HIS A 179 28.76 16.18 1.28
N VAL A 180 28.93 15.68 0.04
CA VAL A 180 29.49 16.45 -1.09
C VAL A 180 28.68 16.39 -2.41
N VAL A 181 27.48 15.81 -2.41
CA VAL A 181 26.50 16.17 -3.46
C VAL A 181 25.41 16.94 -2.75
N ASP A 182 25.76 18.17 -2.38
CA ASP A 182 24.75 19.15 -1.99
C ASP A 182 23.80 19.25 -3.18
N ALA A 183 22.54 18.86 -2.96
CA ALA A 183 21.47 19.30 -3.82
C ALA A 183 21.48 20.83 -3.75
N GLY A 184 22.12 21.45 -4.73
CA GLY A 184 22.18 22.90 -4.85
C GLY A 184 20.90 23.40 -5.50
N TRP A 185 20.78 24.71 -5.62
CA TRP A 185 19.69 25.31 -6.37
C TRP A 185 20.23 26.29 -7.39
N ASN A 186 19.51 26.41 -8.51
CA ASN A 186 19.82 27.34 -9.58
C ASN A 186 18.62 28.25 -9.80
N LEU A 187 18.88 29.57 -9.82
CA LEU A 187 17.95 30.58 -10.33
C LEU A 187 18.41 31.00 -11.72
N THR A 188 17.59 30.76 -12.73
CA THR A 188 17.83 31.30 -14.08
C THR A 188 16.75 32.30 -14.45
N ALA A 189 17.17 33.44 -15.00
CA ALA A 189 16.29 34.48 -15.50
C ALA A 189 16.53 34.66 -17.00
N ASP A 190 15.53 34.33 -17.81
CA ASP A 190 15.49 34.70 -19.21
C ASP A 190 14.86 36.09 -19.34
N TYR A 191 15.72 37.11 -19.39
CA TYR A 191 15.29 38.49 -19.54
C TYR A 191 14.58 38.79 -20.87
N ARG A 192 14.77 37.96 -21.91
CA ARG A 192 14.11 38.15 -23.22
C ARG A 192 12.66 37.67 -23.19
N ASN A 193 12.38 36.59 -22.47
CA ASN A 193 11.05 36.00 -22.35
C ASN A 193 10.36 36.34 -21.02
N GLY A 194 10.98 37.16 -20.18
CA GLY A 194 10.46 37.55 -18.86
C GLY A 194 10.29 36.38 -17.89
N THR A 195 10.95 35.25 -18.13
CA THR A 195 10.73 34.00 -17.40
C THR A 195 11.81 33.80 -16.35
N LYS A 196 11.40 33.44 -15.13
CA LYS A 196 12.32 33.05 -14.05
C LYS A 196 12.04 31.60 -13.70
N THR A 197 13.10 30.81 -13.51
CA THR A 197 12.98 29.44 -13.02
C THR A 197 13.90 29.25 -11.81
N ALA A 198 13.40 28.49 -10.84
CA ALA A 198 14.16 27.98 -9.72
C ALA A 198 14.17 26.46 -9.86
N SER A 199 15.30 25.82 -9.59
CA SER A 199 15.42 24.36 -9.69
C SER A 199 16.39 23.85 -8.64
N PHE A 200 16.12 22.67 -8.10
CA PHE A 200 17.07 21.93 -7.29
C PHE A 200 17.87 21.00 -8.18
N VAL A 201 19.19 20.99 -8.05
CA VAL A 201 20.09 20.33 -8.98
C VAL A 201 21.17 19.51 -8.29
N LEU A 202 21.67 18.49 -8.99
CA LEU A 202 22.93 17.83 -8.66
C LEU A 202 23.99 18.28 -9.65
N ASP A 203 25.17 18.63 -9.16
CA ASP A 203 26.30 18.98 -10.01
C ASP A 203 26.89 17.72 -10.69
N LYS A 204 27.05 17.79 -12.02
CA LYS A 204 27.53 16.67 -12.85
C LYS A 204 28.96 16.28 -12.50
N GLU A 205 29.83 17.26 -12.26
CA GLU A 205 31.24 17.02 -11.97
C GLU A 205 31.39 16.33 -10.61
N SER A 206 30.68 16.83 -9.59
CA SER A 206 30.67 16.23 -8.25
C SER A 206 30.15 14.80 -8.26
N LEU A 207 29.05 14.52 -8.98
CA LEU A 207 28.56 13.15 -9.14
C LEU A 207 29.57 12.23 -9.83
N THR A 208 30.18 12.70 -10.93
CA THR A 208 31.16 11.91 -11.69
C THR A 208 32.39 11.59 -10.83
N ARG A 209 32.92 12.58 -10.11
CA ARG A 209 34.04 12.42 -9.18
C ARG A 209 33.70 11.39 -8.11
N THR A 210 32.54 11.53 -7.48
CA THR A 210 32.09 10.61 -6.42
C THR A 210 32.02 9.18 -6.91
N ILE A 211 31.41 8.93 -8.08
CA ILE A 211 31.29 7.59 -8.65
C ILE A 211 32.68 6.99 -8.91
N SER A 212 33.64 7.81 -9.35
CA SER A 212 35.03 7.38 -9.57
C SER A 212 35.74 7.01 -8.27
N GLU A 213 35.49 7.73 -7.18
CA GLU A 213 36.07 7.47 -5.86
C GLU A 213 35.43 6.26 -5.17
N ASN A 214 34.14 6.03 -5.39
CA ASN A 214 33.33 5.01 -4.69
C ASN A 214 33.06 3.74 -5.53
N LYS A 215 34.00 3.37 -6.41
CA LYS A 215 33.87 2.22 -7.33
C LYS A 215 33.52 0.91 -6.63
N LYS A 216 33.96 0.70 -5.39
CA LYS A 216 33.74 -0.57 -4.66
C LYS A 216 32.28 -0.76 -4.20
N GLY A 217 31.52 0.33 -4.04
CA GLY A 217 30.12 0.25 -3.61
C GLY A 217 29.14 -0.08 -4.73
N LEU A 218 29.51 0.18 -5.99
CA LEU A 218 28.62 0.05 -7.16
C LEU A 218 29.00 -1.14 -8.04
N THR A 219 28.00 -1.90 -8.46
CA THR A 219 28.17 -2.94 -9.49
C THR A 219 28.64 -2.32 -10.81
N ARG A 220 29.21 -3.14 -11.70
CA ARG A 220 29.68 -2.68 -13.01
C ARG A 220 28.54 -2.08 -13.86
N GLU A 221 27.37 -2.73 -13.84
CA GLU A 221 26.16 -2.28 -14.55
C GLU A 221 25.66 -0.94 -14.00
N GLN A 222 25.47 -0.83 -12.69
CA GLN A 222 25.04 0.42 -12.04
C GLN A 222 25.98 1.58 -12.35
N ARG A 223 27.28 1.33 -12.30
CA ARG A 223 28.29 2.36 -12.59
C ARG A 223 28.26 2.79 -14.06
N ALA A 224 28.14 1.83 -14.98
CA ALA A 224 28.07 2.13 -16.40
C ALA A 224 26.79 2.91 -16.74
N GLY A 225 25.64 2.46 -16.25
CA GLY A 225 24.35 3.13 -16.45
C GLY A 225 24.32 4.52 -15.85
N ALA A 226 24.70 4.67 -14.57
CA ALA A 226 24.72 5.98 -13.91
C ALA A 226 25.64 6.98 -14.65
N ASN A 227 26.83 6.54 -15.08
CA ASN A 227 27.74 7.38 -15.86
C ASN A 227 27.17 7.74 -17.24
N ALA A 228 26.48 6.81 -17.91
CA ALA A 228 25.83 7.08 -19.20
C ALA A 228 24.75 8.16 -19.05
N TYR A 229 23.91 8.05 -18.02
CA TYR A 229 22.90 9.05 -17.72
C TYR A 229 23.53 10.41 -17.42
N ILE A 230 24.49 10.46 -16.48
CA ILE A 230 25.18 11.70 -16.09
C ILE A 230 25.86 12.35 -17.30
N ALA A 231 26.50 11.56 -18.17
CA ALA A 231 27.16 12.07 -19.37
C ALA A 231 26.18 12.76 -20.33
N ALA A 232 24.96 12.26 -20.45
CA ALA A 232 23.90 12.81 -21.31
C ALA A 232 23.23 14.08 -20.74
N GLN A 233 23.38 14.35 -19.43
CA GLN A 233 22.81 15.55 -18.81
C GLN A 233 23.67 16.80 -19.06
N PRO A 234 23.09 18.01 -18.94
CA PRO A 234 23.82 19.28 -18.84
C PRO A 234 24.83 19.31 -17.67
N SER A 235 25.48 20.45 -17.42
CA SER A 235 26.39 20.62 -16.27
C SER A 235 25.71 20.37 -14.92
N SER A 236 24.39 20.51 -14.86
CA SER A 236 23.58 20.25 -13.68
C SER A 236 22.41 19.32 -14.03
N ILE A 237 22.06 18.43 -13.12
CA ILE A 237 20.94 17.50 -13.26
C ILE A 237 19.76 18.04 -12.44
N ASP A 238 18.67 18.41 -13.10
CA ASP A 238 17.44 18.86 -12.43
C ASP A 238 16.78 17.70 -11.67
N LEU A 239 16.65 17.85 -10.36
CA LEU A 239 16.04 16.85 -9.49
C LEU A 239 14.55 16.70 -9.74
N ARG A 240 13.83 17.80 -10.05
CA ARG A 240 12.38 17.75 -10.27
C ARG A 240 12.06 16.89 -11.48
N GLY A 241 12.65 17.21 -12.64
CA GLY A 241 12.47 16.45 -13.87
C GLY A 241 12.93 15.01 -13.75
N THR A 242 14.11 14.79 -13.15
CA THR A 242 14.70 13.45 -12.97
C THR A 242 13.80 12.53 -12.14
N PHE A 243 13.32 13.00 -10.98
CA PHE A 243 12.49 12.17 -10.10
C PHE A 243 11.03 12.08 -10.55
N ALA A 244 10.51 13.07 -11.30
CA ALA A 244 9.21 12.96 -11.95
C ALA A 244 9.21 11.89 -13.06
N ASP A 245 10.23 11.87 -13.91
CA ASP A 245 10.41 10.81 -14.92
C ASP A 245 10.59 9.44 -14.25
N TYR A 246 11.46 9.35 -13.25
CA TYR A 246 11.64 8.12 -12.50
C TYR A 246 10.34 7.60 -11.86
N ALA A 247 9.53 8.49 -11.27
CA ALA A 247 8.23 8.13 -10.70
C ALA A 247 7.28 7.53 -11.76
N ALA A 248 7.19 8.15 -12.94
CA ALA A 248 6.39 7.61 -14.04
C ALA A 248 6.87 6.22 -14.49
N ARG A 249 8.18 6.00 -14.56
CA ARG A 249 8.76 4.68 -14.89
C ARG A 249 8.48 3.64 -13.80
N VAL A 250 8.58 4.03 -12.53
CA VAL A 250 8.20 3.20 -11.37
C VAL A 250 6.74 2.80 -11.47
N ASP A 251 5.82 3.74 -11.71
CA ASP A 251 4.39 3.42 -11.78
C ASP A 251 4.09 2.44 -12.93
N ARG A 252 4.59 2.71 -14.14
CA ARG A 252 4.40 1.79 -15.30
C ARG A 252 4.87 0.37 -15.01
N PHE A 253 6.09 0.21 -14.50
CA PHE A 253 6.65 -1.11 -14.23
C PHE A 253 5.91 -1.83 -13.09
N ASN A 254 5.63 -1.11 -11.99
CA ASN A 254 5.10 -1.74 -10.79
C ASN A 254 3.59 -1.98 -10.89
N ASP A 255 2.86 -1.22 -11.72
CA ASP A 255 1.47 -1.52 -12.05
C ASP A 255 1.40 -2.82 -12.86
N TRP A 256 2.25 -2.99 -13.89
CA TRP A 256 2.39 -4.26 -14.61
C TRP A 256 2.71 -5.41 -13.66
N LEU A 257 3.77 -5.30 -12.86
CA LEU A 257 4.18 -6.38 -11.94
C LEU A 257 3.09 -6.70 -10.91
N THR A 258 2.32 -5.69 -10.47
CA THR A 258 1.18 -5.93 -9.56
C THR A 258 0.06 -6.68 -10.25
N SER A 259 -0.24 -6.38 -11.52
CA SER A 259 -1.20 -7.14 -12.32
C SER A 259 -0.76 -8.58 -12.54
N GLU A 260 0.52 -8.83 -12.82
CA GLU A 260 1.04 -10.20 -12.93
C GLU A 260 0.89 -10.99 -11.61
N LEU A 261 1.08 -10.33 -10.46
CA LEU A 261 0.90 -10.96 -9.15
C LEU A 261 -0.57 -11.20 -8.78
N GLN A 262 -1.50 -10.58 -9.50
CA GLN A 262 -2.94 -10.79 -9.38
C GLN A 262 -3.48 -11.75 -10.45
N SER A 263 -2.63 -12.19 -11.38
CA SER A 263 -3.00 -13.13 -12.43
C SER A 263 -3.42 -14.48 -11.85
N GLU A 264 -4.45 -15.08 -12.46
CA GLU A 264 -4.90 -16.44 -12.17
C GLU A 264 -3.83 -17.50 -12.49
N SER A 265 -2.76 -17.15 -13.22
CA SER A 265 -1.64 -18.06 -13.49
C SER A 265 -0.87 -18.46 -12.24
N ILE A 266 -0.89 -17.65 -11.17
CA ILE A 266 -0.23 -17.96 -9.89
C ILE A 266 -1.24 -18.63 -8.94
N VAL A 267 -1.65 -19.85 -9.31
CA VAL A 267 -2.73 -20.61 -8.65
C VAL A 267 -2.58 -20.65 -7.12
N ALA A 268 -1.39 -20.96 -6.61
CA ALA A 268 -1.18 -21.08 -5.17
C ALA A 268 -1.34 -19.76 -4.41
N LEU A 269 -0.97 -18.63 -5.02
CA LEU A 269 -1.16 -17.30 -4.42
C LEU A 269 -2.63 -16.91 -4.41
N HIS A 270 -3.31 -17.11 -5.55
CA HIS A 270 -4.73 -16.83 -5.69
C HIS A 270 -5.57 -17.66 -4.72
N ASP A 271 -5.29 -18.96 -4.60
CA ASP A 271 -5.99 -19.83 -3.65
C ASP A 271 -5.81 -19.35 -2.21
N TYR A 272 -4.57 -19.02 -1.81
CA TYR A 272 -4.26 -18.45 -0.50
C TYR A 272 -5.09 -17.20 -0.22
N ASP A 273 -5.08 -16.22 -1.13
CA ASP A 273 -5.80 -14.96 -0.94
C ASP A 273 -7.31 -15.17 -0.85
N SER A 274 -7.85 -16.06 -1.68
CA SER A 274 -9.29 -16.36 -1.69
C SER A 274 -9.76 -16.93 -0.34
N ILE A 275 -8.95 -17.77 0.30
CA ILE A 275 -9.25 -18.35 1.61
C ILE A 275 -9.15 -17.29 2.71
N ILE A 276 -8.13 -16.42 2.65
CA ILE A 276 -8.00 -15.29 3.57
C ILE A 276 -9.20 -14.34 3.45
N GLN A 277 -9.59 -14.00 2.22
CA GLN A 277 -10.73 -13.11 1.96
C GLN A 277 -12.04 -13.73 2.44
N GLU A 278 -12.31 -15.00 2.13
CA GLU A 278 -13.51 -15.70 2.59
C GLU A 278 -13.59 -15.69 4.12
N LYS A 279 -12.45 -15.89 4.80
CA LYS A 279 -12.39 -15.81 6.26
C LYS A 279 -12.74 -14.42 6.79
N VAL A 280 -12.16 -13.37 6.21
CA VAL A 280 -12.46 -11.99 6.59
C VAL A 280 -13.94 -11.69 6.39
N GLN A 281 -14.51 -12.09 5.25
CA GLN A 281 -15.94 -11.92 4.96
C GLN A 281 -16.81 -12.66 5.98
N ARG A 282 -16.50 -13.93 6.29
CA ARG A 282 -17.24 -14.73 7.28
C ARG A 282 -17.20 -14.09 8.67
N ASP A 283 -16.02 -13.68 9.12
CA ASP A 283 -15.86 -13.11 10.47
C ASP A 283 -16.60 -11.78 10.61
N ARG A 284 -16.49 -10.90 9.60
CA ARG A 284 -17.24 -9.65 9.57
C ARG A 284 -18.74 -9.90 9.52
N ARG A 285 -19.20 -10.86 8.72
CA ARG A 285 -20.62 -11.22 8.64
C ARG A 285 -21.16 -11.74 9.97
N MET A 286 -20.41 -12.61 10.65
CA MET A 286 -20.77 -13.11 11.97
C MET A 286 -20.87 -11.97 12.99
N MET A 287 -19.88 -11.06 12.99
CA MET A 287 -19.88 -9.86 13.84
C MET A 287 -21.11 -8.98 13.55
N TYR A 288 -21.41 -8.67 12.29
CA TYR A 288 -22.57 -7.87 11.93
C TYR A 288 -23.89 -8.56 12.29
N HIS A 289 -24.01 -9.86 12.08
CA HIS A 289 -25.20 -10.60 12.51
C HIS A 289 -25.42 -10.53 14.02
N ALA A 290 -24.35 -10.58 14.82
CA ALA A 290 -24.42 -10.42 16.27
C ALA A 290 -24.83 -8.99 16.65
N LEU A 291 -24.14 -7.98 16.10
CA LEU A 291 -24.44 -6.56 16.35
C LEU A 291 -25.87 -6.18 15.99
N LEU A 292 -26.31 -6.49 14.76
CA LEU A 292 -27.68 -6.22 14.32
C LEU A 292 -28.68 -7.03 15.14
N GLY A 293 -28.36 -8.27 15.50
CA GLY A 293 -29.22 -9.07 16.38
C GLY A 293 -29.42 -8.40 17.74
N THR A 294 -28.37 -7.83 18.32
CA THR A 294 -28.46 -7.07 19.57
C THR A 294 -29.27 -5.78 19.39
N TRP A 295 -28.99 -4.98 18.37
CA TRP A 295 -29.71 -3.73 18.12
C TRP A 295 -31.19 -3.92 17.84
N LEU A 296 -31.55 -4.96 17.09
CA LEU A 296 -32.96 -5.29 16.82
C LEU A 296 -33.69 -5.81 18.07
N ASN A 297 -32.97 -6.30 19.08
CA ASN A 297 -33.58 -6.64 20.36
C ASN A 297 -33.82 -5.43 21.27
N TRP A 298 -33.29 -4.24 20.92
CA TRP A 298 -33.56 -3.04 21.69
C TRP A 298 -34.98 -2.54 21.41
N GLU A 299 -35.60 -1.97 22.45
CA GLU A 299 -36.89 -1.28 22.30
C GLU A 299 -36.78 -0.15 21.27
N ARG A 300 -35.63 0.52 21.25
CA ARG A 300 -35.27 1.58 20.30
C ARG A 300 -33.91 1.28 19.66
N PRO A 301 -33.89 0.64 18.47
CA PRO A 301 -32.66 0.47 17.71
C PRO A 301 -32.05 1.83 17.33
N PRO A 302 -30.72 1.92 17.14
CA PRO A 302 -30.06 3.14 16.69
C PRO A 302 -30.54 3.52 15.27
N ASP A 303 -30.69 4.83 14.99
CA ASP A 303 -31.00 5.32 13.63
C ASP A 303 -29.73 5.32 12.76
N PRO A 304 -29.66 4.49 11.69
CA PRO A 304 -28.51 4.49 10.80
C PRO A 304 -28.24 5.86 10.16
N HIS A 305 -29.28 6.69 9.95
CA HIS A 305 -29.17 8.02 9.32
C HIS A 305 -28.28 8.97 10.12
N ASP A 306 -28.19 8.79 11.45
CA ASP A 306 -27.34 9.59 12.34
C ASP A 306 -25.83 9.32 12.18
N HIS A 307 -25.47 8.32 11.36
CA HIS A 307 -24.11 7.85 11.21
C HIS A 307 -23.64 7.75 9.76
N LEU A 308 -24.53 7.94 8.77
CA LEU A 308 -24.18 7.79 7.36
C LEU A 308 -23.08 8.76 6.91
N ASP A 309 -23.02 9.96 7.48
CA ASP A 309 -22.03 10.99 7.20
C ASP A 309 -20.58 10.57 7.50
N ARG A 310 -20.41 9.61 8.40
CA ARG A 310 -19.08 9.05 8.73
C ARG A 310 -18.56 8.08 7.68
N TYR A 311 -19.43 7.54 6.83
CA TYR A 311 -19.11 6.46 5.89
C TYR A 311 -19.32 6.85 4.43
N LEU A 312 -20.14 7.86 4.16
CA LEU A 312 -20.50 8.30 2.82
C LEU A 312 -19.98 9.71 2.53
N SER A 313 -19.55 9.95 1.28
CA SER A 313 -19.24 11.32 0.83
C SER A 313 -20.50 12.18 0.73
N ALA A 314 -20.33 13.51 0.64
CA ALA A 314 -21.46 14.43 0.46
C ALA A 314 -22.31 14.08 -0.78
N GLU A 315 -21.67 13.73 -1.89
CA GLU A 315 -22.32 13.31 -3.13
C GLU A 315 -23.11 12.00 -2.95
N GLN A 316 -22.56 11.04 -2.21
CA GLN A 316 -23.21 9.77 -1.91
C GLN A 316 -24.41 9.94 -0.99
N LEU A 317 -24.31 10.80 0.04
CA LEU A 317 -25.42 11.14 0.92
C LEU A 317 -26.55 11.82 0.15
N GLU A 318 -26.23 12.76 -0.74
CA GLU A 318 -27.24 13.41 -1.59
C GLU A 318 -27.97 12.37 -2.45
N ALA A 319 -27.25 11.42 -3.04
CA ALA A 319 -27.85 10.33 -3.81
C ALA A 319 -28.76 9.44 -2.94
N VAL A 320 -28.34 9.09 -1.71
CA VAL A 320 -29.14 8.30 -0.76
C VAL A 320 -30.41 9.03 -0.33
N TYR A 321 -30.32 10.33 -0.03
CA TYR A 321 -31.47 11.11 0.46
C TYR A 321 -32.45 11.54 -0.64
N LYS A 322 -32.11 11.36 -1.93
CA LYS A 322 -33.08 11.48 -3.03
C LYS A 322 -34.08 10.32 -3.06
N LEU A 323 -33.73 9.18 -2.49
CA LEU A 323 -34.62 8.01 -2.42
C LEU A 323 -35.57 8.11 -1.21
N PRO A 324 -36.77 7.50 -1.26
CA PRO A 324 -37.71 7.54 -0.15
C PRO A 324 -37.08 6.98 1.13
N ARG A 325 -37.23 7.70 2.25
CA ARG A 325 -36.60 7.33 3.53
C ARG A 325 -37.00 5.92 3.94
N ASN A 326 -36.01 5.09 4.26
CA ASN A 326 -36.12 3.68 4.67
C ASN A 326 -36.74 2.73 3.63
N SER A 327 -36.85 3.17 2.36
CA SER A 327 -37.18 2.27 1.25
C SER A 327 -36.09 1.23 1.05
N ARG A 328 -36.44 0.07 0.47
CA ARG A 328 -35.46 -0.98 0.16
C ARG A 328 -34.38 -0.45 -0.78
N GLU A 329 -34.77 0.33 -1.77
CA GLU A 329 -33.89 0.96 -2.74
C GLU A 329 -32.88 1.90 -2.07
N GLN A 330 -33.31 2.70 -1.08
CA GLN A 330 -32.42 3.55 -0.31
C GLN A 330 -31.40 2.73 0.48
N VAL A 331 -31.88 1.70 1.19
CA VAL A 331 -31.02 0.85 2.02
C VAL A 331 -30.03 0.07 1.15
N ASP A 332 -30.46 -0.45 0.01
CA ASP A 332 -29.60 -1.15 -0.94
C ASP A 332 -28.53 -0.23 -1.53
N LEU A 333 -28.86 1.04 -1.79
CA LEU A 333 -27.88 2.03 -2.23
C LEU A 333 -26.84 2.29 -1.14
N VAL A 334 -27.26 2.44 0.14
CA VAL A 334 -26.33 2.56 1.27
C VAL A 334 -25.43 1.32 1.36
N ILE A 335 -26.00 0.12 1.28
CA ILE A 335 -25.22 -1.14 1.29
C ILE A 335 -24.20 -1.13 0.15
N SER A 336 -24.57 -0.71 -1.06
CA SER A 336 -23.66 -0.68 -2.21
C SER A 336 -22.44 0.24 -2.00
N TYR A 337 -22.56 1.31 -1.21
CA TYR A 337 -21.45 2.20 -0.90
C TYR A 337 -20.58 1.70 0.25
N VAL A 338 -21.19 1.04 1.25
CA VAL A 338 -20.52 0.61 2.48
C VAL A 338 -19.91 -0.79 2.34
N ASP A 339 -20.60 -1.73 1.69
CA ASP A 339 -20.19 -3.13 1.57
C ASP A 339 -19.23 -3.39 0.40
N ARG A 340 -18.05 -2.78 0.45
CA ARG A 340 -17.04 -2.90 -0.61
C ARG A 340 -16.44 -4.31 -0.73
N GLU A 341 -16.58 -5.13 0.30
CA GLU A 341 -15.98 -6.47 0.36
C GLU A 341 -17.01 -7.60 0.17
N GLY A 342 -18.28 -7.29 -0.12
CA GLY A 342 -19.33 -8.29 -0.33
C GLY A 342 -19.64 -9.13 0.93
N VAL A 343 -19.57 -8.51 2.09
CA VAL A 343 -19.85 -9.14 3.39
C VAL A 343 -21.35 -9.41 3.57
N VAL A 344 -22.20 -8.52 3.04
CA VAL A 344 -23.65 -8.53 3.20
C VAL A 344 -24.28 -9.58 2.29
N ASP A 345 -24.61 -10.73 2.88
CA ASP A 345 -25.48 -11.72 2.26
C ASP A 345 -26.96 -11.34 2.40
N ASP A 346 -27.84 -12.09 1.73
CA ASP A 346 -29.29 -11.81 1.73
C ASP A 346 -29.88 -11.78 3.13
N ARG A 347 -29.39 -12.65 4.02
CA ARG A 347 -29.86 -12.70 5.41
C ARG A 347 -29.44 -11.46 6.19
N LEU A 348 -28.22 -10.98 5.99
CA LEU A 348 -27.74 -9.76 6.64
C LEU A 348 -28.44 -8.54 6.05
N ARG A 349 -28.67 -8.52 4.73
CA ARG A 349 -29.43 -7.48 4.03
C ARG A 349 -30.82 -7.29 4.62
N GLU A 350 -31.57 -8.38 4.83
CA GLU A 350 -32.90 -8.30 5.45
C GLU A 350 -32.87 -7.74 6.88
N LYS A 351 -31.85 -8.09 7.69
CA LYS A 351 -31.68 -7.47 9.02
C LYS A 351 -31.37 -5.97 8.94
N ILE A 352 -30.61 -5.54 7.93
CA ILE A 352 -30.33 -4.12 7.71
C ILE A 352 -31.62 -3.40 7.31
N HIS A 353 -32.42 -3.96 6.40
CA HIS A 353 -33.74 -3.41 6.07
C HIS A 353 -34.63 -3.27 7.32
N GLU A 354 -34.71 -4.31 8.15
CA GLU A 354 -35.47 -4.28 9.40
C GLU A 354 -34.98 -3.15 10.33
N LEU A 355 -33.66 -2.97 10.45
CA LEU A 355 -33.09 -1.90 11.27
C LEU A 355 -33.57 -0.53 10.79
N PHE A 356 -33.38 -0.21 9.51
CA PHE A 356 -33.81 1.08 8.95
C PHE A 356 -35.31 1.33 9.13
N GLN A 357 -36.15 0.30 8.95
CA GLN A 357 -37.60 0.42 9.14
C GLN A 357 -37.98 0.75 10.58
N ARG A 358 -37.36 0.08 11.56
CA ARG A 358 -37.66 0.25 12.99
C ARG A 358 -37.08 1.53 13.58
N SER A 359 -35.98 2.02 13.03
CA SER A 359 -35.37 3.26 13.50
C SER A 359 -36.12 4.52 13.02
N GLY A 360 -36.88 4.43 11.92
CA GLY A 360 -37.64 5.55 11.36
C GLY A 360 -39.06 5.74 11.86
N THR A 361 -39.58 4.87 12.74
CA THR A 361 -40.97 4.95 13.22
C THR A 361 -41.20 6.03 14.29
N GLN A 362 -40.25 6.94 14.50
CA GLN A 362 -40.40 8.10 15.37
C GLN A 362 -40.52 9.40 14.57
N THR A 363 -41.76 9.73 14.20
CA THR A 363 -42.25 11.12 14.20
C THR A 363 -43.67 11.12 14.76
N ALA A 364 -43.80 11.58 16.01
CA ALA A 364 -44.92 12.30 16.62
C ALA A 364 -45.13 11.93 18.10
N THR A 365 -44.46 12.64 19.00
CA THR A 365 -45.06 13.14 20.26
C THR A 365 -44.49 14.51 20.53
#